data_AF-C9MPV9-F1
#
_entry.id   AF-C9MPV9-F1
#
_cell.length_a   1.000
_cell.length_b   1.000
_cell.length_c   1.000
_cell.angle_alpha   90.00
_cell.angle_beta   90.00
_cell.angle_gamma   90.00
#
_symmetry.space_group_name_H-M   'P 1'
#
loop_
_entity.id
_entity.type
_entity.pdbx_description
1 polymer ?
#
loop_
_entity_poly.entity_id
_entity_poly.type
_entity_poly.pdbx_seq_one_letter_code
_entity_poly.pdbx_strand_id
1 'polypeptide(L)'
;MYRKKIIKWLRYLLCIELLWLIVVWLSPWSFYPVITKFAQFTFPWLVLFFLIRFVRCRWEQNHDVLIGCLHSLLWVMVPVLFVIQIFFSWLLMSDSETTHVTYEDDKYRVTELYGFFTTNSDNVRIEEHWGPFYREVYYGDLYSAHTNTLKSKAAIRRFLERWNKDNSSQ
;
A
#
# COMPACT_ATOMS: atom_id res chain seq x y z
N MET A 1 -24.55 29.47 11.80
CA MET A 1 -25.23 28.16 11.84
C MET A 1 -24.61 27.10 10.90
N TYR A 2 -23.97 27.49 9.77
CA TYR A 2 -23.37 26.57 8.78
C TYR A 2 -22.16 25.74 9.26
N ARG A 3 -21.27 26.32 10.11
CA ARG A 3 -20.07 25.64 10.64
C ARG A 3 -20.39 24.32 11.37
N LYS A 4 -21.47 24.25 12.14
CA LYS A 4 -21.82 23.04 12.93
C LYS A 4 -22.23 21.86 12.04
N LYS A 5 -22.90 22.11 10.91
CA LYS A 5 -23.27 21.05 9.94
C LYS A 5 -22.05 20.49 9.22
N ILE A 6 -21.17 21.36 8.72
CA ILE A 6 -19.92 20.96 8.04
C ILE A 6 -19.05 20.12 8.98
N ILE A 7 -18.93 20.51 10.25
CA ILE A 7 -18.20 19.73 11.26
C ILE A 7 -18.81 18.35 11.47
N LYS A 8 -20.15 18.23 11.45
CA LYS A 8 -20.85 16.96 11.61
C LYS A 8 -20.58 16.04 10.42
N TRP A 9 -20.66 16.57 9.19
CA TRP A 9 -20.36 15.84 7.96
C TRP A 9 -18.90 15.37 7.89
N LEU A 10 -17.95 16.23 8.22
CA LEU A 10 -16.53 15.85 8.31
C LEU A 10 -16.30 14.73 9.32
N ARG A 11 -17.01 14.75 10.45
CA ARG A 11 -16.92 13.68 11.46
C ARG A 11 -17.47 12.35 10.96
N TYR A 12 -18.59 12.37 10.22
CA TYR A 12 -19.14 11.17 9.59
C TYR A 12 -18.22 10.64 8.50
N LEU A 13 -17.63 11.51 7.68
CA LEU A 13 -16.66 11.14 6.65
C LEU A 13 -15.44 10.46 7.28
N LEU A 14 -14.98 10.98 8.42
CA LEU A 14 -13.91 10.38 9.22
C LEU A 14 -14.30 9.02 9.81
N CYS A 15 -15.51 8.88 10.36
CA CYS A 15 -15.99 7.60 10.83
C CYS A 15 -16.07 6.58 9.70
N ILE A 16 -16.49 7.00 8.49
CA ILE A 16 -16.55 6.15 7.31
C ILE A 16 -15.13 5.71 6.89
N GLU A 17 -14.15 6.61 6.86
CA GLU A 17 -12.76 6.24 6.57
C GLU A 17 -12.16 5.31 7.62
N LEU A 18 -12.50 5.49 8.90
CA LEU A 18 -12.01 4.64 10.00
C LEU A 18 -12.65 3.26 9.96
N LEU A 19 -13.96 3.18 9.67
CA LEU A 19 -14.67 1.92 9.44
C LEU A 19 -14.13 1.19 8.20
N TRP A 20 -13.81 1.96 7.15
CA TRP A 20 -13.16 1.44 5.95
C TRP A 20 -11.78 0.85 6.26
N LEU A 21 -10.93 1.58 7.01
CA LEU A 21 -9.63 1.08 7.46
C LEU A 21 -9.73 -0.21 8.27
N ILE A 22 -10.74 -0.34 9.14
CA ILE A 22 -10.98 -1.57 9.92
C ILE A 22 -11.39 -2.74 9.01
N VAL A 23 -12.33 -2.52 8.09
CA VAL A 23 -12.79 -3.55 7.13
C VAL A 23 -11.63 -4.03 6.26
N VAL A 24 -10.74 -3.11 5.87
CA VAL A 24 -9.53 -3.39 5.11
C VAL A 24 -8.52 -4.20 5.93
N TRP A 25 -8.29 -3.82 7.18
CA TRP A 25 -7.31 -4.49 8.04
C TRP A 25 -7.71 -5.93 8.37
N LEU A 26 -9.02 -6.20 8.45
CA LEU A 26 -9.59 -7.52 8.59
C LEU A 26 -9.70 -8.31 7.27
N SER A 27 -9.45 -7.69 6.11
CA SER A 27 -9.55 -8.34 4.80
C SER A 27 -8.27 -9.14 4.48
N PRO A 28 -8.35 -10.47 4.33
CA PRO A 28 -7.18 -11.31 4.05
C PRO A 28 -6.78 -11.36 2.56
N TRP A 29 -7.17 -10.37 1.75
CA TRP A 29 -7.06 -10.44 0.28
C TRP A 29 -5.97 -9.53 -0.31
N SER A 30 -5.50 -9.92 -1.50
CA SER A 30 -4.53 -9.31 -2.44
C SER A 30 -4.57 -7.77 -2.64
N PHE A 31 -5.52 -7.06 -2.04
CA PHE A 31 -5.60 -5.60 -2.05
C PHE A 31 -4.68 -4.91 -1.03
N TYR A 32 -4.00 -5.65 -0.16
CA TYR A 32 -3.06 -5.11 0.83
C TYR A 32 -2.09 -4.04 0.26
N PRO A 33 -1.41 -4.23 -0.90
CA PRO A 33 -0.53 -3.22 -1.46
C PRO A 33 -1.25 -1.96 -1.98
N VAL A 34 -2.47 -2.09 -2.51
CA VAL A 34 -3.24 -0.92 -3.00
C VAL A 34 -3.78 -0.11 -1.82
N ILE A 35 -4.22 -0.80 -0.77
CA ILE A 35 -4.90 -0.14 0.35
C ILE A 35 -3.90 0.46 1.35
N THR A 36 -2.74 -0.17 1.55
CA THR A 36 -1.64 0.44 2.31
C THR A 36 -1.17 1.74 1.66
N LYS A 37 -1.06 1.77 0.32
CA LYS A 37 -0.75 3.01 -0.43
C LYS A 37 -1.81 4.08 -0.15
N PHE A 38 -3.10 3.78 -0.27
CA PHE A 38 -4.16 4.77 -0.03
C PHE A 38 -4.15 5.31 1.42
N ALA A 39 -4.02 4.43 2.41
CA ALA A 39 -3.95 4.81 3.82
C ALA A 39 -2.72 5.68 4.13
N GLN A 40 -1.57 5.40 3.51
CA GLN A 40 -0.35 6.22 3.64
C GLN A 40 -0.55 7.65 3.12
N PHE A 41 -1.39 7.85 2.10
CA PHE A 41 -1.68 9.18 1.57
C PHE A 41 -2.73 9.94 2.41
N THR A 42 -3.79 9.28 2.87
CA THR A 42 -4.89 9.97 3.58
C THR A 42 -4.64 10.18 5.07
N PHE A 43 -3.95 9.25 5.74
CA PHE A 43 -3.71 9.32 7.18
C PHE A 43 -2.92 10.57 7.64
N PRO A 44 -1.83 10.99 6.96
CA PRO A 44 -1.10 12.20 7.35
C PRO A 44 -1.97 13.47 7.30
N TRP A 45 -2.87 13.57 6.32
CA TRP A 45 -3.80 14.69 6.21
C TRP A 45 -4.82 14.73 7.34
N LEU A 46 -5.34 13.57 7.74
CA LEU A 46 -6.27 13.46 8.86
C LEU A 46 -5.61 13.89 10.17
N VAL A 47 -4.40 13.37 10.44
CA VAL A 47 -3.64 13.73 11.65
C VAL A 47 -3.35 15.23 11.68
N LEU A 48 -2.87 15.80 10.56
CA LEU A 48 -2.60 17.24 10.46
C LEU A 48 -3.86 18.07 10.69
N PHE A 49 -4.98 17.68 10.09
CA PHE A 49 -6.26 18.38 10.25
C PHE A 49 -6.71 18.42 11.71
N PHE A 50 -6.62 17.30 12.42
CA PHE A 50 -6.96 17.25 13.84
C PHE A 50 -6.00 18.06 14.70
N LEU A 51 -4.69 18.02 14.40
CA LEU A 51 -3.68 18.81 15.11
C LEU A 51 -3.92 20.31 14.96
N ILE A 52 -4.10 20.80 13.72
CA ILE A 52 -4.42 22.20 13.45
C ILE A 52 -5.65 22.63 14.24
N ARG A 53 -6.70 21.81 14.20
CA ARG A 53 -7.95 22.09 14.90
C ARG A 53 -7.77 22.10 16.42
N PHE A 54 -7.07 21.11 16.97
CA PHE A 54 -6.82 20.99 18.40
C PHE A 54 -6.02 22.19 18.91
N VAL A 55 -4.93 22.53 18.23
CA VAL A 55 -4.07 23.67 18.58
C VAL A 55 -4.84 24.98 18.43
N ARG A 56 -5.66 25.15 17.39
CA ARG A 56 -6.53 26.32 17.23
C ARG A 56 -7.51 26.46 18.40
N CYS A 57 -8.20 25.39 18.79
CA CYS A 57 -9.14 25.44 19.92
C CYS A 57 -8.42 25.78 21.24
N ARG A 58 -7.19 25.30 21.43
CA ARG A 58 -6.37 25.62 22.61
C ARG A 58 -5.86 27.06 22.57
N TRP A 59 -5.54 27.59 21.39
CA TRP A 59 -5.11 28.98 21.22
C TRP A 59 -6.24 29.96 21.52
N GLU A 60 -7.45 29.71 21.00
CA GLU A 60 -8.65 30.53 21.26
C GLU A 60 -9.02 30.55 22.77
N GLN A 61 -8.60 29.56 23.56
CA GLN A 61 -8.83 29.51 25.01
C GLN A 61 -7.74 30.23 25.82
N ASN A 62 -6.47 29.99 25.52
CA ASN A 62 -5.36 30.42 26.38
C ASN A 62 -4.61 31.66 25.88
N HIS A 63 -4.79 32.07 24.61
CA HIS A 63 -4.13 33.23 23.97
C HIS A 63 -2.60 33.23 24.07
N ASP A 64 -2.00 32.07 24.31
CA ASP A 64 -0.56 31.90 24.46
C ASP A 64 0.15 32.01 23.10
N VAL A 65 1.23 32.79 23.06
CA VAL A 65 2.07 33.05 21.89
C VAL A 65 2.70 31.75 21.37
N LEU A 66 3.07 30.83 22.27
CA LEU A 66 3.68 29.56 21.90
C LEU A 66 2.71 28.69 21.09
N ILE A 67 1.42 28.71 21.47
CA ILE A 67 0.35 27.96 20.79
C ILE A 67 0.04 28.59 19.42
N GLY A 68 0.09 29.93 19.33
CA GLY A 68 -0.01 30.64 18.05
C GLY A 68 1.14 30.30 17.08
N CYS A 69 2.38 30.19 17.59
CA CYS A 69 3.53 29.74 16.79
C CYS A 69 3.35 28.30 16.28
N LEU A 70 2.89 27.39 17.16
CA LEU A 70 2.62 26.01 16.80
C LEU A 70 1.52 25.88 15.73
N HIS A 71 0.47 26.71 15.82
CA HIS A 71 -0.59 26.76 14.81
C HIS A 71 -0.03 27.19 13.43
N SER A 72 0.80 28.21 13.39
CA SER A 72 1.46 28.67 12.16
C SER A 72 2.40 27.61 11.58
N LEU A 73 3.18 26.92 12.43
CA LEU A 73 4.04 25.82 12.02
C LEU A 73 3.25 24.69 11.35
N LEU A 74 2.09 24.30 11.93
CA LEU A 74 1.23 23.27 11.36
C LEU A 74 0.67 23.65 9.98
N TRP A 75 0.42 24.93 9.72
CA TRP A 75 0.03 25.40 8.39
C TRP A 75 1.18 25.34 7.38
N VAL A 76 2.43 25.57 7.81
CA VAL A 76 3.61 25.38 6.95
C VAL A 76 3.84 23.90 6.61
N MET A 77 3.40 22.97 7.45
CA MET A 77 3.47 21.54 7.16
C MET A 77 2.54 21.10 6.02
N VAL A 78 1.49 21.87 5.68
CA VAL A 78 0.56 21.57 4.58
C VAL A 78 1.30 21.47 3.22
N PRO A 79 2.02 22.51 2.75
CA PRO A 79 2.77 22.41 1.50
C PRO A 79 3.91 21.40 1.57
N VAL A 80 4.56 21.23 2.73
CA VAL A 80 5.63 20.23 2.91
C VAL A 80 5.08 18.81 2.71
N LEU A 81 3.94 18.49 3.32
CA LEU A 81 3.27 17.19 3.14
C LEU A 81 2.85 16.99 1.68
N PHE A 82 2.39 18.05 1.01
CA PHE A 82 2.04 17.97 -0.41
C PHE A 82 3.26 17.63 -1.29
N VAL A 83 4.40 18.28 -1.05
CA VAL A 83 5.66 17.98 -1.77
C VAL A 83 6.14 16.56 -1.49
N ILE A 84 6.12 16.14 -0.23
CA ILE A 84 6.48 14.77 0.16
C ILE A 84 5.57 13.75 -0.54
N GLN A 85 4.27 14.01 -0.61
CA GLN A 85 3.33 13.12 -1.29
C GLN A 85 3.52 13.07 -2.80
N ILE A 86 3.81 14.20 -3.45
CA ILE A 86 4.18 14.20 -4.88
C ILE A 86 5.44 13.36 -5.07
N PHE A 87 6.45 13.56 -4.23
CA PHE A 87 7.70 12.82 -4.30
C PHE A 87 7.49 11.31 -4.11
N PHE A 88 6.72 10.90 -3.11
CA PHE A 88 6.34 9.49 -2.91
C PHE A 88 5.46 8.95 -4.03
N SER A 89 4.53 9.74 -4.56
CA SER A 89 3.70 9.30 -5.70
C SER A 89 4.55 9.08 -6.93
N TRP A 90 5.51 9.99 -7.19
CA TRP A 90 6.47 9.84 -8.28
C TRP A 90 7.35 8.60 -8.07
N LEU A 91 7.85 8.38 -6.85
CA LEU A 91 8.66 7.21 -6.50
C LEU A 91 7.87 5.90 -6.66
N LEU A 92 6.62 5.86 -6.23
CA LEU A 92 5.70 4.72 -6.39
C LEU A 92 5.24 4.51 -7.84
N MET A 93 5.13 5.57 -8.64
CA MET A 93 4.82 5.48 -10.07
C MET A 93 6.03 4.99 -10.87
N SER A 94 7.23 5.32 -10.40
CA SER A 94 8.50 4.75 -10.88
C SER A 94 8.62 3.27 -10.52
N ASP A 95 8.05 2.86 -9.39
CA ASP A 95 7.89 1.47 -8.95
C ASP A 95 6.68 0.79 -9.61
N SER A 96 6.24 1.28 -10.78
CA SER A 96 5.40 0.49 -11.66
C SER A 96 6.23 -0.70 -12.13
N GLU A 97 6.18 -1.78 -11.33
CA GLU A 97 6.68 -3.10 -11.66
C GLU A 97 6.41 -3.31 -13.15
N THR A 98 7.45 -3.31 -13.99
CA THR A 98 7.30 -3.67 -15.39
C THR A 98 7.06 -5.17 -15.41
N THR A 99 5.82 -5.56 -15.11
CA THR A 99 5.42 -6.95 -14.97
C THR A 99 5.58 -7.61 -16.33
N HIS A 100 6.49 -8.57 -16.43
CA HIS A 100 6.66 -9.36 -17.63
C HIS A 100 6.06 -10.74 -17.37
N VAL A 101 5.01 -11.09 -18.11
CA VAL A 101 4.45 -12.44 -18.05
C VAL A 101 5.35 -13.35 -18.85
N THR A 102 6.10 -14.21 -18.18
CA THR A 102 7.05 -15.14 -18.83
C THR A 102 6.35 -16.44 -19.23
N TYR A 103 5.27 -16.83 -18.56
CA TYR A 103 4.48 -18.02 -18.87
C TYR A 103 3.04 -17.89 -18.39
N GLU A 104 2.09 -18.32 -19.21
CA GLU A 104 0.66 -18.39 -18.88
C GLU A 104 0.06 -19.65 -19.51
N ASP A 105 -0.67 -20.41 -18.70
CA ASP A 105 -1.39 -21.64 -19.07
C ASP A 105 -2.71 -21.68 -18.29
N ASP A 106 -3.63 -22.58 -18.63
CA ASP A 106 -4.99 -22.69 -18.06
C ASP A 106 -5.04 -22.79 -16.52
N LYS A 107 -3.91 -23.12 -15.89
CA LYS A 107 -3.79 -23.32 -14.45
C LYS A 107 -2.85 -22.34 -13.74
N TYR A 108 -1.79 -21.87 -14.40
CA TYR A 108 -0.77 -21.06 -13.72
C TYR A 108 -0.31 -19.91 -14.60
N ARG A 109 -0.03 -18.78 -13.95
CA ARG A 109 0.61 -17.60 -14.53
C ARG A 109 1.88 -17.30 -13.76
N VAL A 110 2.97 -17.06 -14.49
CA VAL A 110 4.27 -16.70 -13.93
C VAL A 110 4.62 -15.30 -14.41
N THR A 111 4.78 -14.40 -13.45
CA THR A 111 5.08 -12.99 -13.69
C THR A 111 6.42 -12.66 -13.06
N GLU A 112 7.35 -12.15 -13.87
CA GLU A 112 8.59 -11.54 -13.40
C GLU A 112 8.32 -10.09 -13.01
N LEU A 113 8.76 -9.74 -11.80
CA LEU A 113 8.59 -8.42 -11.23
C LEU A 113 9.96 -7.72 -11.26
N TYR A 114 10.05 -6.66 -12.06
CA TYR A 114 11.23 -5.82 -12.15
C TYR A 114 11.04 -4.63 -11.19
N GLY A 115 11.88 -4.55 -10.17
CA GLY A 115 11.92 -3.40 -9.25
C GLY A 115 12.74 -2.25 -9.83
N PHE A 116 12.33 -1.01 -9.57
CA PHE A 116 13.02 0.18 -10.10
C PHE A 116 14.40 0.43 -9.45
N PHE A 117 14.60 -0.03 -8.22
CA PHE A 117 15.87 0.12 -7.48
C PHE A 117 16.78 -1.12 -7.54
N THR A 118 16.30 -2.23 -8.09
CA THR A 118 17.05 -3.47 -8.20
C THR A 118 17.37 -3.69 -9.68
N THR A 119 18.61 -3.42 -10.07
CA THR A 119 19.11 -3.57 -11.45
C THR A 119 19.03 -4.99 -12.04
N ASN A 120 18.43 -5.95 -11.32
CA ASN A 120 18.14 -7.30 -11.75
C ASN A 120 16.67 -7.62 -11.48
N SER A 121 16.07 -8.46 -12.33
CA SER A 121 14.74 -9.04 -12.13
C SER A 121 14.75 -9.87 -10.86
N ASP A 122 14.56 -9.25 -9.70
CA ASP A 122 14.86 -9.93 -8.45
C ASP A 122 13.70 -10.79 -7.96
N ASN A 123 12.46 -10.62 -8.42
CA ASN A 123 11.31 -11.37 -7.90
C ASN A 123 10.47 -12.09 -8.98
N VAL A 124 10.00 -13.29 -8.63
CA VAL A 124 9.03 -14.07 -9.41
C VAL A 124 7.75 -14.22 -8.59
N ARG A 125 6.62 -13.89 -9.22
CA ARG A 125 5.29 -14.20 -8.70
C ARG A 125 4.68 -15.34 -9.52
N ILE A 126 4.24 -16.39 -8.83
CA ILE A 126 3.46 -17.48 -9.44
C ILE A 126 2.04 -17.37 -8.91
N GLU A 127 1.09 -17.34 -9.83
CA GLU A 127 -0.34 -17.25 -9.56
C GLU A 127 -1.05 -18.49 -10.11
N GLU A 128 -1.99 -19.06 -9.36
CA GLU A 128 -2.88 -20.12 -9.81
C GLU A 128 -4.21 -19.51 -10.29
N HIS A 129 -4.69 -19.99 -11.44
CA HIS A 129 -6.01 -19.62 -11.94
C HIS A 129 -7.11 -20.20 -11.05
N TRP A 130 -8.00 -19.32 -10.58
CA TRP A 130 -9.17 -19.68 -9.79
C TRP A 130 -10.42 -19.03 -10.39
N GLY A 131 -10.90 -19.61 -11.48
CA GLY A 131 -11.97 -19.03 -12.30
C GLY A 131 -11.48 -17.77 -13.03
N PRO A 132 -12.18 -16.62 -12.95
CA PRO A 132 -11.72 -15.37 -13.54
C PRO A 132 -10.64 -14.65 -12.70
N PHE A 133 -10.23 -15.22 -11.57
CA PHE A 133 -9.31 -14.62 -10.62
C PHE A 133 -7.96 -15.35 -10.57
N TYR A 134 -6.95 -14.63 -10.10
CA TYR A 134 -5.60 -15.13 -9.86
C TYR A 134 -5.35 -15.21 -8.36
N ARG A 135 -4.81 -16.34 -7.89
CA ARG A 135 -4.38 -16.50 -6.50
C ARG A 135 -2.86 -16.62 -6.47
N GLU A 136 -2.19 -15.73 -5.74
CA GLU A 136 -0.76 -15.84 -5.50
C GLU A 136 -0.46 -17.13 -4.70
N VAL A 137 0.38 -18.00 -5.27
CA VAL A 137 0.83 -19.24 -4.64
C VAL A 137 2.30 -19.19 -4.25
N TYR A 138 3.06 -18.29 -4.85
CA TYR A 138 4.46 -18.07 -4.54
C TYR A 138 4.90 -16.65 -4.91
N TYR A 139 5.70 -16.05 -4.03
CA TYR A 139 6.42 -14.80 -4.25
C TYR A 139 7.82 -14.96 -3.65
N GLY A 140 8.87 -14.72 -4.45
CA GLY A 140 10.24 -14.80 -3.95
C GLY A 140 11.29 -14.58 -5.02
N ASP A 141 12.55 -14.62 -4.60
CA ASP A 141 13.65 -14.15 -5.42
C ASP A 141 13.92 -15.05 -6.66
N LEU A 142 14.19 -14.42 -7.81
CA LEU A 142 14.44 -15.02 -9.12
C LEU A 142 15.67 -15.94 -9.13
N TYR A 143 16.67 -15.64 -8.29
CA TYR A 143 17.85 -16.50 -8.10
C TYR A 143 17.50 -17.89 -7.54
N SER A 144 16.43 -17.99 -6.75
CA SER A 144 15.97 -19.28 -6.20
C SER A 144 15.12 -20.09 -7.20
N ALA A 145 14.52 -19.41 -8.18
CA ALA A 145 13.47 -19.99 -9.03
C ALA A 145 13.95 -20.57 -10.37
N HIS A 146 15.20 -20.30 -10.80
CA HIS A 146 15.71 -20.72 -12.13
C HIS A 146 14.64 -20.50 -13.22
N THR A 147 14.21 -19.26 -13.46
CA THR A 147 13.06 -18.90 -14.33
C THR A 147 13.06 -19.56 -15.71
N ASN A 148 14.23 -19.90 -16.26
CA ASN A 148 14.34 -20.71 -17.48
C ASN A 148 13.67 -22.09 -17.40
N THR A 149 13.45 -22.63 -16.20
CA THR A 149 12.82 -23.92 -15.95
C THR A 149 11.30 -23.81 -15.73
N LEU A 150 10.77 -22.65 -15.38
CA LEU A 150 9.34 -22.40 -15.10
C LEU A 150 8.52 -22.11 -16.38
N LYS A 151 8.81 -22.84 -17.47
CA LYS A 151 8.12 -22.70 -18.78
C LYS A 151 7.07 -23.77 -19.04
N SER A 152 6.71 -24.55 -18.02
CA SER A 152 5.70 -25.61 -18.14
C SER A 152 4.97 -25.85 -16.82
N LYS A 153 3.70 -26.23 -16.93
CA LYS A 153 2.87 -26.67 -15.80
C LYS A 153 3.53 -27.74 -14.92
N ALA A 154 4.21 -28.71 -15.52
CA ALA A 154 4.89 -29.78 -14.79
C ALA A 154 6.09 -29.25 -13.98
N ALA A 155 6.85 -28.29 -14.53
CA ALA A 155 7.98 -27.69 -13.84
C ALA A 155 7.52 -26.79 -12.69
N ILE A 156 6.48 -25.98 -12.89
CA ILE A 156 5.88 -25.12 -11.84
C ILE A 156 5.38 -25.98 -10.68
N ARG A 157 4.67 -27.08 -10.96
CA ARG A 157 4.18 -27.97 -9.92
C ARG A 157 5.31 -28.64 -9.12
N ARG A 158 6.36 -29.12 -9.79
CA ARG A 158 7.53 -29.71 -9.11
C ARG A 158 8.28 -28.69 -8.24
N PHE A 159 8.35 -27.44 -8.70
CA PHE A 159 8.93 -26.35 -7.93
C PHE A 159 8.13 -26.07 -6.64
N LEU A 160 6.80 -25.92 -6.76
CA LEU A 160 5.91 -25.69 -5.61
C LEU A 160 5.92 -26.86 -4.62
N GLU A 161 5.96 -28.11 -5.11
CA GLU A 161 6.05 -29.31 -4.26
C GLU A 161 7.38 -29.35 -3.48
N ARG A 162 8.49 -29.00 -4.12
CA ARG A 162 9.81 -28.90 -3.46
C ARG A 162 9.81 -27.79 -2.40
N TRP A 163 9.35 -26.59 -2.77
CA TRP A 163 9.26 -25.47 -1.86
C TRP A 163 8.38 -25.75 -0.63
N ASN A 164 7.23 -26.40 -0.83
CA ASN A 164 6.36 -26.81 0.28
C ASN A 164 7.05 -27.83 1.19
N LYS A 165 7.79 -28.79 0.63
CA LYS A 165 8.53 -29.77 1.42
C LYS A 165 9.60 -29.11 2.28
N ASP A 166 10.36 -28.19 1.70
CA ASP A 166 11.46 -27.51 2.38
C ASP A 166 10.94 -26.56 3.49
N ASN A 167 9.79 -25.91 3.31
CA ASN A 167 9.17 -25.08 4.36
C ASN A 167 8.33 -25.85 5.39
N SER A 168 7.86 -27.07 5.06
CA SER A 168 7.15 -27.95 6.00
C SER A 168 8.06 -28.70 6.98
N SER A 169 9.37 -28.60 6.78
CA SER A 169 10.40 -29.27 7.59
C SER A 169 11.18 -28.33 8.52
N GLN A 170 10.72 -27.07 8.63
CA GLN A 170 11.08 -26.11 9.68
C GLN A 170 9.94 -25.98 10.69
#